data_AF-A0A353CBH0-F1
#
_entry.id   AF-A0A353CBH0-F1
#
_cell.length_a   1.000
_cell.length_b   1.000
_cell.length_c   1.000
_cell.angle_alpha   90.00
_cell.angle_beta   90.00
_cell.angle_gamma   90.00
#
_symmetry.space_group_name_H-M   'P 1'
#
loop_
_entity.id
_entity.type
_entity.pdbx_description
1 polymer ?
#
loop_
_entity_poly.entity_id
_entity_poly.type
_entity_poly.pdbx_seq_one_letter_code
_entity_poly.pdbx_strand_id
1 'polypeptide(L)'
;VSDMFATMYDAGGVGLAAPQVGISRRLFVMDTPSENGPSQKHALFNPEVVHVEGEQIGDEGCLSFPGLYQTIRREMRVIVRAQDARGERFELDVDDLAARCILHETDHCDGIVFLDRMTVLKREMAKRKIKRLQKTGKWE
;
A
#
# COMPACT_ATOMS: atom_id res chain seq x y z
N VAL A 1 -13.54 -8.27 -3.32
CA VAL A 1 -12.20 -8.90 -3.28
C VAL A 1 -11.74 -9.29 -4.67
N SER A 2 -12.45 -10.17 -5.39
CA SER A 2 -12.06 -10.53 -6.78
C SER A 2 -11.85 -9.31 -7.67
N ASP A 3 -12.81 -8.38 -7.68
CA ASP A 3 -12.71 -7.14 -8.47
C ASP A 3 -11.54 -6.25 -8.05
N MET A 4 -11.17 -6.26 -6.76
CA MET A 4 -10.00 -5.52 -6.27
C MET A 4 -8.71 -6.15 -6.77
N PHE A 5 -8.59 -7.48 -6.77
CA PHE A 5 -7.45 -8.16 -7.36
C PHE A 5 -7.35 -7.89 -8.86
N ALA A 6 -8.46 -8.00 -9.60
CA ALA A 6 -8.48 -7.70 -11.03
C ALA A 6 -8.02 -6.26 -11.31
N THR A 7 -8.57 -5.29 -10.59
CA THR A 7 -8.16 -3.88 -10.70
C THR A 7 -6.68 -3.68 -10.36
N MET A 8 -6.18 -4.35 -9.31
CA MET A 8 -4.78 -4.27 -8.90
C MET A 8 -3.85 -4.80 -10.00
N TYR A 9 -4.15 -5.95 -10.58
CA TYR A 9 -3.34 -6.55 -11.65
C TYR A 9 -3.40 -5.75 -12.95
N ASP A 10 -4.58 -5.24 -13.34
CA ASP A 10 -4.75 -4.41 -14.53
C ASP A 10 -3.91 -3.12 -14.45
N ALA A 11 -3.71 -2.61 -13.24
CA ALA A 11 -2.87 -1.44 -12.98
C ALA A 11 -1.38 -1.77 -12.75
N GLY A 12 -0.99 -3.05 -12.80
CA GLY A 12 0.38 -3.51 -12.54
C GLY A 12 0.84 -3.31 -11.09
N GLY A 13 -0.10 -3.20 -10.14
CA GLY A 13 0.19 -3.02 -8.72
C GLY A 13 0.40 -4.33 -7.98
N VAL A 14 0.99 -4.24 -6.79
CA VAL A 14 1.16 -5.38 -5.85
C VAL A 14 0.26 -5.26 -4.61
N GLY A 15 -0.42 -4.12 -4.46
CA GLY A 15 -1.36 -3.82 -3.39
C GLY A 15 -2.47 -2.89 -3.88
N LEU A 16 -3.68 -3.04 -3.31
CA LEU A 16 -4.81 -2.13 -3.53
C LEU A 16 -5.75 -2.14 -2.32
N ALA A 17 -5.90 -0.99 -1.67
CA ALA A 17 -6.85 -0.75 -0.61
C ALA A 17 -8.23 -0.33 -1.15
N ALA A 18 -9.29 -0.79 -0.49
CA ALA A 18 -10.68 -0.50 -0.84
C ALA A 18 -10.99 1.00 -0.95
N PRO A 19 -10.43 1.90 -0.12
CA PRO A 19 -10.62 3.33 -0.28
C PRO A 19 -10.17 3.88 -1.64
N GLN A 20 -9.16 3.27 -2.28
CA GLN A 20 -8.66 3.71 -3.58
C GLN A 20 -9.67 3.46 -4.72
N VAL A 21 -10.60 2.53 -4.53
CA VAL A 21 -11.72 2.26 -5.45
C VAL A 21 -13.05 2.80 -4.92
N GLY A 22 -13.01 3.78 -4.02
CA GLY A 22 -14.20 4.48 -3.52
C GLY A 22 -15.00 3.70 -2.47
N ILE A 23 -14.46 2.62 -1.93
CA ILE A 23 -15.12 1.80 -0.91
C ILE A 23 -14.54 2.13 0.46
N SER A 24 -15.32 2.81 1.30
CA SER A 24 -14.92 3.19 2.67
C SER A 24 -14.98 1.98 3.62
N ARG A 25 -14.07 1.03 3.44
CA ARG A 25 -13.88 -0.16 4.28
C ARG A 25 -12.40 -0.34 4.57
N ARG A 26 -12.07 -0.82 5.77
CA ARG A 26 -10.72 -1.27 6.13
C ARG A 26 -10.46 -2.64 5.50
N LEU A 27 -10.14 -2.65 4.23
CA LEU A 27 -9.87 -3.84 3.43
C LEU A 27 -8.82 -3.50 2.39
N PHE A 28 -7.84 -4.37 2.21
CA PHE A 28 -6.97 -4.33 1.05
C PHE A 28 -6.67 -5.73 0.52
N VAL A 29 -6.24 -5.78 -0.73
CA VAL A 29 -5.68 -6.97 -1.36
C VAL A 29 -4.21 -6.74 -1.66
N MET A 30 -3.40 -7.79 -1.59
CA MET A 30 -2.00 -7.76 -1.97
C MET A 30 -1.60 -9.07 -2.64
N ASP A 31 -0.59 -8.98 -3.49
CA ASP A 31 0.10 -10.12 -4.09
C ASP A 31 1.54 -9.73 -4.41
N THR A 32 2.44 -9.93 -3.44
CA THR A 32 3.86 -9.59 -3.61
C THR A 32 4.67 -10.83 -3.96
N PRO A 33 5.65 -10.75 -4.87
CA PRO A 33 6.56 -11.85 -5.14
C PRO A 33 7.31 -12.28 -3.86
N SER A 34 7.65 -13.56 -3.79
CA SER A 34 8.50 -14.12 -2.74
C SER A 34 9.69 -14.83 -3.39
N GLU A 35 10.89 -14.69 -2.83
CA GLU A 35 12.10 -15.32 -3.39
C GLU A 35 12.08 -16.85 -3.25
N ASN A 36 11.49 -17.38 -2.17
CA ASN A 36 11.63 -18.78 -1.77
C ASN A 36 10.28 -19.51 -1.65
N GLY A 37 9.24 -19.05 -2.33
CA GLY A 37 7.91 -19.62 -2.17
C GLY A 37 6.86 -19.05 -3.10
N PRO A 38 5.58 -19.43 -2.89
CA PRO A 38 4.48 -18.77 -3.57
C PRO A 38 4.45 -17.29 -3.22
N SER A 39 3.87 -16.49 -4.12
CA SER A 39 3.63 -15.08 -3.84
C SER A 39 2.73 -14.90 -2.61
N GLN A 40 2.90 -13.77 -1.92
CA GLN A 40 2.16 -13.43 -0.71
C GLN A 40 0.78 -12.85 -1.08
N LYS A 41 -0.09 -13.71 -1.61
CA LYS A 41 -1.42 -13.34 -2.06
C LYS A 41 -2.44 -13.38 -0.92
N HIS A 42 -2.84 -12.20 -0.44
CA HIS A 42 -3.76 -12.07 0.69
C HIS A 42 -4.82 -10.99 0.49
N ALA A 43 -5.97 -11.19 1.11
CA ALA A 43 -6.96 -10.14 1.35
C ALA A 43 -7.07 -9.95 2.86
N LEU A 44 -6.78 -8.74 3.34
CA LEU A 44 -6.75 -8.42 4.76
C LEU A 44 -7.93 -7.53 5.11
N PHE A 45 -8.84 -8.04 5.92
CA PHE A 45 -9.97 -7.29 6.46
C PHE A 45 -9.62 -6.79 7.86
N ASN A 46 -9.98 -5.53 8.14
CA ASN A 46 -9.71 -4.86 9.41
C ASN A 46 -8.25 -5.04 9.89
N PRO A 47 -7.25 -4.74 9.03
CA PRO A 47 -5.84 -4.92 9.40
C PRO A 47 -5.47 -4.07 10.62
N GLU A 48 -4.68 -4.67 11.51
CA GLU A 48 -4.08 -4.07 12.70
C GLU A 48 -2.59 -4.45 12.71
N VAL A 49 -1.71 -3.45 12.59
CA VAL A 49 -0.26 -3.67 12.73
C VAL A 49 0.04 -3.88 14.22
N VAL A 50 0.42 -5.10 14.59
CA VAL A 50 0.66 -5.48 16.00
C VAL A 50 2.12 -5.31 16.40
N HIS A 51 3.05 -5.44 15.44
CA HIS A 51 4.47 -5.28 15.67
C HIS A 51 5.18 -4.81 14.41
N VAL A 52 6.23 -4.01 14.58
CA VAL A 52 7.13 -3.59 13.52
C VAL A 52 8.58 -3.61 14.01
N GLU A 53 9.49 -3.99 13.13
CA GLU A 53 10.92 -4.11 13.46
C GLU A 53 11.80 -3.72 12.27
N GLY A 54 12.98 -3.16 12.57
CA GLY A 54 13.99 -2.81 11.57
C GLY A 54 13.63 -1.61 10.70
N GLU A 55 14.46 -1.36 9.69
CA GLU A 55 14.29 -0.24 8.76
C GLU A 55 14.68 -0.66 7.33
N GLN A 56 13.92 -0.18 6.35
CA GLN A 56 14.19 -0.28 4.93
C GLN A 56 13.89 1.04 4.23
N ILE A 57 14.73 1.39 3.26
CA ILE A 57 14.56 2.57 2.40
C ILE A 57 14.39 2.07 0.97
N GLY A 58 13.26 2.40 0.36
CA GLY A 58 12.91 1.92 -0.97
C GLY A 58 11.87 2.80 -1.62
N ASP A 59 11.68 2.64 -2.92
CA ASP A 59 10.72 3.43 -3.67
C ASP A 59 9.30 2.87 -3.48
N GLU A 60 8.36 3.77 -3.18
CA GLU A 60 6.93 3.50 -3.19
C GLU A 60 6.29 4.22 -4.38
N GLY A 61 5.47 3.49 -5.11
CA GLY A 61 4.44 4.01 -5.99
C GLY A 61 3.06 3.79 -5.37
N CYS A 62 2.03 4.42 -5.94
CA CYS A 62 0.67 4.23 -5.50
C CYS A 62 -0.28 4.40 -6.69
N LEU A 63 -1.27 3.52 -6.81
CA LEU A 63 -2.26 3.57 -7.89
C LEU A 63 -3.11 4.85 -7.86
N SER A 64 -3.24 5.50 -6.68
CA SER A 64 -3.90 6.81 -6.56
C SER A 64 -3.03 7.99 -7.03
N PHE A 65 -1.75 7.76 -7.32
CA PHE A 65 -0.80 8.78 -7.79
C PHE A 65 0.00 8.25 -9.00
N PRO A 66 -0.63 8.08 -10.19
CA PRO A 66 0.01 7.49 -11.36
C PRO A 66 1.34 8.18 -11.75
N GLY A 67 2.37 7.38 -11.99
CA GLY A 67 3.70 7.85 -12.40
C GLY A 67 4.50 8.59 -11.33
N LEU A 68 4.01 8.65 -10.09
CA LEU A 68 4.74 9.22 -8.96
C LEU A 68 5.38 8.12 -8.12
N TYR A 69 6.70 8.15 -8.06
CA TYR A 69 7.51 7.27 -7.21
C TYR A 69 8.34 8.12 -6.27
N GLN A 70 8.38 7.74 -5.00
CA GLN A 70 9.20 8.41 -4.00
C GLN A 70 9.88 7.40 -3.10
N THR A 71 11.12 7.67 -2.73
CA THR A 71 11.85 6.89 -1.74
C THR A 71 11.28 7.16 -0.34
N ILE A 72 10.70 6.11 0.27
CA ILE A 72 10.05 6.12 1.57
C ILE A 72 10.75 5.14 2.51
N ARG A 73 10.90 5.57 3.76
CA ARG A 73 11.41 4.77 4.86
C ARG A 73 10.26 4.01 5.52
N ARG A 74 10.42 2.70 5.64
CA ARG A 74 9.46 1.78 6.28
C ARG A 74 10.21 0.82 7.19
N GLU A 75 9.47 0.14 8.05
CA GLU A 75 9.97 -0.94 8.86
C GLU A 75 10.23 -2.19 7.99
N MET A 76 11.30 -2.94 8.31
CA MET A 76 11.74 -4.08 7.50
C MET A 76 10.82 -5.29 7.68
N ARG A 77 10.28 -5.47 8.88
CA ARG A 77 9.41 -6.59 9.24
C ARG A 77 8.17 -6.09 9.94
N VAL A 78 7.04 -6.74 9.66
CA VAL A 78 5.72 -6.41 10.19
C VAL A 78 5.02 -7.68 10.61
N ILE A 79 4.43 -7.64 11.80
CA ILE A 79 3.37 -8.59 12.18
C ILE A 79 2.05 -7.83 12.09
N VAL A 80 1.14 -8.33 11.25
CA VAL A 80 -0.20 -7.77 11.09
C VAL A 80 -1.24 -8.81 11.49
N ARG A 81 -2.23 -8.37 12.26
CA ARG A 81 -3.44 -9.13 12.54
C ARG A 81 -4.55 -8.68 11.60
N ALA A 82 -5.27 -9.62 11.02
CA ALA A 82 -6.39 -9.31 10.14
C ALA A 82 -7.48 -10.38 10.25
N GLN A 83 -8.56 -10.17 9.52
CA GLN A 83 -9.63 -11.13 9.29
C GLN A 83 -9.66 -11.54 7.82
N ASP A 84 -10.16 -12.74 7.56
CA ASP A 84 -10.47 -13.20 6.22
C ASP A 84 -11.91 -12.79 5.79
N ALA A 85 -12.35 -13.25 4.62
CA ALA A 85 -13.70 -12.97 4.13
C ALA A 85 -14.83 -13.61 4.97
N ARG A 86 -14.51 -14.58 5.83
CA ARG A 86 -15.45 -15.23 6.77
C ARG A 86 -15.43 -14.57 8.14
N GLY A 87 -14.51 -13.64 8.39
CA GLY A 87 -14.32 -12.97 9.68
C GLY A 87 -13.37 -13.73 10.62
N GLU A 88 -12.76 -14.82 10.17
CA GLU A 88 -11.79 -15.61 10.93
C GLU A 88 -10.48 -14.82 11.05
N ARG A 89 -9.94 -14.75 12.27
CA ARG A 89 -8.72 -13.98 12.55
C ARG A 89 -7.48 -14.78 12.17
N PHE A 90 -6.51 -14.10 11.60
CA PHE A 90 -5.17 -14.63 11.36
C PHE A 90 -4.12 -13.54 11.60
N GLU A 91 -2.86 -13.98 11.71
CA GLU A 91 -1.70 -13.09 11.76
C GLU A 91 -0.74 -13.47 10.64
N LEU A 92 -0.11 -12.46 10.04
CA LEU A 92 1.00 -12.62 9.09
C LEU A 92 2.24 -11.97 9.70
N ASP A 93 3.35 -12.67 9.62
CA ASP A 93 4.67 -12.20 9.98
C ASP A 93 5.52 -12.21 8.71
N VAL A 94 5.77 -11.02 8.18
CA VAL A 94 6.39 -10.83 6.86
C VAL A 94 7.45 -9.74 6.91
N ASP A 95 8.36 -9.79 5.95
CA ASP A 95 9.44 -8.82 5.78
C ASP A 95 9.49 -8.23 4.36
N ASP A 96 10.45 -7.34 4.15
CA ASP A 96 10.83 -6.74 2.88
C ASP A 96 9.63 -6.12 2.12
N LEU A 97 9.38 -6.53 0.88
CA LEU A 97 8.34 -5.97 0.02
C LEU A 97 6.94 -6.23 0.57
N ALA A 98 6.71 -7.40 1.18
CA ALA A 98 5.41 -7.74 1.77
C ALA A 98 5.13 -6.85 2.98
N ALA A 99 6.12 -6.64 3.86
CA ALA A 99 6.01 -5.70 4.98
C ALA A 99 5.72 -4.27 4.49
N ARG A 100 6.45 -3.79 3.48
CA ARG A 100 6.21 -2.47 2.88
C ARG A 100 4.80 -2.33 2.31
N CYS A 101 4.33 -3.34 1.57
CA CYS A 101 2.99 -3.35 0.98
C CYS A 101 1.92 -3.29 2.08
N ILE A 102 2.02 -4.11 3.13
CA ILE A 102 1.06 -4.12 4.25
C ILE A 102 1.01 -2.76 4.95
N LEU A 103 2.17 -2.13 5.20
CA LEU A 103 2.21 -0.81 5.83
C LEU A 103 1.59 0.27 4.93
N HIS A 104 1.84 0.20 3.62
CA HIS A 104 1.26 1.14 2.65
C HIS A 104 -0.27 0.99 2.55
N GLU A 105 -0.77 -0.23 2.42
CA GLU A 105 -2.21 -0.46 2.27
C GLU A 105 -2.98 -0.26 3.58
N THR A 106 -2.33 -0.49 4.72
CA THR A 106 -2.90 -0.15 6.04
C THR A 106 -3.02 1.37 6.19
N ASP A 107 -2.03 2.15 5.75
CA ASP A 107 -2.14 3.61 5.72
C ASP A 107 -3.35 4.08 4.92
N HIS A 108 -3.59 3.48 3.75
CA HIS A 108 -4.77 3.80 2.96
C HIS A 108 -6.07 3.50 3.71
N CYS A 109 -6.13 2.42 4.48
CA CYS A 109 -7.27 2.12 5.34
C CYS A 109 -7.48 3.16 6.46
N ASP A 110 -6.42 3.90 6.83
CA ASP A 110 -6.41 5.00 7.80
C ASP A 110 -6.52 6.40 7.16
N GLY A 111 -6.65 6.47 5.82
CA GLY A 111 -6.71 7.74 5.09
C GLY A 111 -5.36 8.47 5.00
N ILE A 112 -4.27 7.78 5.26
CA ILE A 112 -2.89 8.26 5.14
C ILE A 112 -2.35 7.85 3.76
N VAL A 113 -1.61 8.75 3.10
CA VAL A 113 -0.91 8.42 1.85
C VAL A 113 0.60 8.49 2.05
N PHE A 114 1.38 7.78 1.24
CA PHE A 114 2.85 7.74 1.38
C PHE A 114 3.51 9.13 1.34
N LEU A 115 2.89 10.11 0.67
CA LEU A 115 3.34 11.52 0.66
C LEU A 115 3.36 12.14 2.06
N ASP A 116 2.52 11.66 2.98
CA ASP A 116 2.44 12.16 4.36
C ASP A 116 3.62 11.67 5.21
N ARG A 117 4.29 10.60 4.79
CA ARG A 117 5.50 10.05 5.42
C ARG A 117 6.79 10.70 4.94
N MET A 118 6.69 11.65 4.00
CA MET A 118 7.83 12.42 3.49
C MET A 118 8.13 13.64 4.37
N THR A 119 9.34 14.20 4.25
CA THR A 119 9.62 15.50 4.86
C THR A 119 8.72 16.58 4.26
N VAL A 120 8.40 17.60 5.06
CA VAL A 120 7.51 18.72 4.66
C VAL A 120 7.93 19.31 3.31
N LEU A 121 9.22 19.58 3.12
CA LEU A 121 9.74 20.14 1.88
C LEU A 121 9.48 19.21 0.68
N LYS A 122 9.80 17.91 0.80
CA LYS A 122 9.60 16.95 -0.30
C LYS A 122 8.10 16.75 -0.60
N ARG A 123 7.25 16.71 0.43
CA ARG A 123 5.79 16.61 0.30
C ARG A 123 5.22 17.81 -0.49
N GLU A 124 5.65 19.02 -0.16
CA GLU A 124 5.21 20.22 -0.88
C GLU A 124 5.70 20.27 -2.33
N MET A 125 6.92 19.78 -2.61
CA MET A 125 7.41 19.63 -3.98
C MET A 125 6.58 18.62 -4.77
N ALA A 126 6.25 17.47 -4.18
CA ALA A 126 5.40 16.46 -4.81
C ALA A 126 4.01 17.02 -5.13
N LYS A 127 3.35 17.70 -4.18
CA LYS A 127 2.06 18.38 -4.41
C LYS A 127 2.12 19.39 -5.56
N ARG A 128 3.20 20.19 -5.64
CA ARG A 128 3.39 21.14 -6.75
C ARG A 128 3.54 20.42 -8.10
N LYS A 129 4.27 19.31 -8.14
CA LYS A 129 4.41 18.47 -9.35
C LYS A 129 3.04 17.94 -9.80
N ILE A 130 2.25 17.38 -8.87
CA ILE A 130 0.88 16.89 -9.14
C ILE A 130 0.01 18.02 -9.71
N LYS A 131 -0.05 19.18 -9.03
CA LYS A 131 -0.83 20.34 -9.50
C LYS A 131 -0.41 20.80 -10.89
N ARG A 132 0.88 20.75 -11.21
CA ARG A 132 1.39 21.09 -12.54
C ARG A 132 0.92 20.08 -13.59
N LEU A 133 1.02 18.78 -13.29
CA LEU A 133 0.58 17.71 -14.20
C LEU A 133 -0.91 17.82 -14.51
N GLN A 134 -1.74 18.07 -13.47
CA GLN A 134 -3.17 18.33 -13.60
C GLN A 134 -3.46 19.52 -14.52
N LYS A 135 -2.76 20.65 -14.34
CA LYS A 135 -2.92 21.83 -15.22
C LYS A 135 -2.55 21.55 -16.68
N THR A 136 -1.58 20.67 -16.92
CA THR A 136 -1.10 20.34 -18.26
C THR A 136 -1.89 19.20 -18.92
N GLY A 137 -2.91 18.64 -18.26
CA GLY A 137 -3.65 17.47 -18.76
C GLY A 137 -2.79 16.20 -18.84
N LYS A 138 -1.66 16.15 -18.12
CA LYS A 138 -0.74 15.00 -18.06
C LYS A 138 -0.93 14.19 -16.78
N TRP A 139 -2.11 14.30 -16.17
CA TRP A 139 -2.51 13.59 -14.96
C TRP A 139 -3.80 12.86 -15.31
N GLU A 140 -3.65 11.63 -15.79
CA GLU A 140 -4.74 10.70 -16.10
C GLU A 140 -4.70 9.56 -15.08
#